data_AF-A0A956CGU4-F1
#
_entry.id   AF-A0A956CGU4-F1
#
_cell.length_a   1.000
_cell.length_b   1.000
_cell.length_c   1.000
_cell.angle_alpha   90.00
_cell.angle_beta   90.00
_cell.angle_gamma   90.00
#
_symmetry.space_group_name_H-M   'P 1'
#
loop_
_entity.id
_entity.type
_entity.pdbx_description
1 polymer ?
#
loop_
_entity_poly.entity_id
_entity_poly.type
_entity_poly.pdbx_seq_one_letter_code
_entity_poly.pdbx_strand_id
1 'polypeptide(L)'
;MRVSSLLVALVLSFAPLACSQPKVEPVVASSSGEVGYAATYPDALASTRGRLSSQETQARQLFAAFSTYPAELDKTDWKKVGEVYAAADSAGKSADYVKQVRENQIVEDFFDDEKDEISKKVAGAASYAAKQKGCQSTDGVYGSASHALEKSVEKQLEDRLREHSEAHRIIEDNGEALGKANKDKLEKQADDLTFASYLANVGVVQTKVDLKRLYDEGQNVKSTLERSIEEAKAVEADAGRSDADKKAATKRREAAEAAKGRIDSELSQAEHVLKETDDRTAALKAEYDKAYEELKNAVEQKASATPAS
;
A
#
# COMPACT_ATOMS: atom_id res chain seq x y z
N MET A 1 67.03 -44.06 39.81
CA MET A 1 66.86 -42.68 39.32
C MET A 1 66.57 -42.71 37.83
N ARG A 2 65.38 -42.27 37.43
CA ARG A 2 64.97 -41.61 36.18
C ARG A 2 63.52 -42.01 35.85
N VAL A 3 62.69 -40.98 35.84
CA VAL A 3 61.24 -40.98 35.90
C VAL A 3 60.66 -40.94 34.48
N SER A 4 59.65 -41.77 34.23
CA SER A 4 58.85 -41.80 33.00
C SER A 4 58.09 -40.50 32.77
N SER A 5 58.16 -39.96 31.56
CA SER A 5 57.36 -38.79 31.13
C SER A 5 56.15 -39.23 30.31
N LEU A 6 54.97 -38.85 30.81
CA LEU A 6 53.69 -38.75 30.10
C LEU A 6 53.74 -37.63 29.05
N LEU A 7 52.99 -37.78 27.95
CA LEU A 7 52.19 -36.68 27.37
C LEU A 7 51.14 -37.23 26.39
N VAL A 8 49.90 -37.29 26.87
CA VAL A 8 48.67 -37.52 26.10
C VAL A 8 48.19 -36.15 25.61
N ALA A 9 48.11 -35.95 24.30
CA ALA A 9 47.57 -34.73 23.69
C ALA A 9 46.06 -34.85 23.52
N LEU A 10 45.32 -34.01 24.24
CA LEU A 10 43.87 -33.85 24.23
C LEU A 10 43.45 -33.08 22.97
N VAL A 11 42.62 -33.69 22.11
CA VAL A 11 41.97 -33.04 20.97
C VAL A 11 40.81 -32.20 21.49
N LEU A 12 40.95 -30.88 21.49
CA LEU A 12 39.88 -29.92 21.78
C LEU A 12 39.13 -29.58 20.48
N SER A 13 37.95 -30.18 20.34
CA SER A 13 36.97 -29.85 19.29
C SER A 13 36.36 -28.46 19.56
N PHE A 14 36.80 -27.44 18.82
CA PHE A 14 36.13 -26.14 18.75
C PHE A 14 34.87 -26.27 17.87
N ALA A 15 33.70 -26.32 18.49
CA ALA A 15 32.44 -26.12 17.81
C ALA A 15 32.24 -24.60 17.59
N PRO A 16 32.04 -24.11 16.34
CA PRO A 16 31.68 -22.73 16.13
C PRO A 16 30.23 -22.53 16.57
N LEU A 17 30.05 -21.81 17.69
CA LEU A 17 28.79 -21.16 18.03
C LEU A 17 28.53 -20.11 16.94
N ALA A 18 27.69 -20.46 15.95
CA ALA A 18 27.12 -19.49 15.03
C ALA A 18 26.23 -18.53 15.84
N CYS A 19 26.80 -17.40 16.25
CA CYS A 19 26.07 -16.29 16.81
C CYS A 19 25.05 -15.79 15.77
N SER A 20 23.78 -16.14 15.98
CA SER A 20 22.65 -15.39 15.44
C SER A 20 22.67 -13.99 16.08
N GLN A 21 23.47 -13.08 15.53
CA GLN A 21 23.29 -11.66 15.87
C GLN A 21 21.88 -11.28 15.40
N PRO A 22 21.03 -10.68 16.26
CA PRO A 22 19.79 -10.08 15.80
C PRO A 22 20.18 -9.07 14.72
N LYS A 23 19.58 -9.20 13.53
CA LYS A 23 19.68 -8.17 12.50
C LYS A 23 19.28 -6.86 13.19
N VAL A 24 20.24 -5.96 13.36
CA VAL A 24 19.95 -4.60 13.80
C VAL A 24 19.19 -3.98 12.64
N GLU A 25 17.87 -4.01 12.72
CA GLU A 25 17.03 -3.28 11.78
C GLU A 25 17.44 -1.81 11.85
N PRO A 26 17.57 -1.11 10.70
CA PRO A 26 17.91 0.30 10.72
C PRO A 26 16.81 1.06 11.47
N VAL A 27 17.16 1.60 12.64
CA VAL A 27 16.27 2.49 13.39
C VAL A 27 16.31 3.85 12.71
N VAL A 28 15.26 4.16 11.95
CA VAL A 28 15.05 5.51 11.41
C VAL A 28 14.65 6.40 12.59
N ALA A 29 15.37 7.52 12.78
CA ALA A 29 15.03 8.48 13.83
C ALA A 29 13.66 9.11 13.56
N SER A 30 12.89 9.38 14.61
CA SER A 30 11.61 10.08 14.48
C SER A 30 11.82 11.51 13.99
N SER A 31 11.09 11.93 12.97
CA SER A 31 11.04 13.31 12.49
C SER A 31 10.10 14.21 13.31
N SER A 32 9.57 13.73 14.44
CA SER A 32 8.69 14.52 15.32
C SER A 32 9.32 15.82 15.86
N GLY A 33 10.66 15.92 15.85
CA GLY A 33 11.41 17.13 16.18
C GLY A 33 11.52 18.16 15.05
N GLU A 34 11.16 17.78 13.81
CA GLU A 34 11.29 18.60 12.62
C GLU A 34 10.02 19.43 12.37
N VAL A 35 10.18 20.73 12.14
CA VAL A 35 9.06 21.66 12.01
C VAL A 35 8.19 21.37 10.78
N GLY A 36 8.82 21.02 9.65
CA GLY A 36 8.09 20.71 8.41
C GLY A 36 7.18 19.50 8.59
N TYR A 37 7.72 18.42 9.17
CA TYR A 37 6.95 17.23 9.52
C TYR A 37 5.82 17.55 10.50
N ALA A 38 6.12 18.30 11.57
CA ALA A 38 5.14 18.65 12.59
C ALA A 38 3.95 19.44 12.03
N ALA A 39 4.18 20.31 11.04
CA ALA A 39 3.13 21.11 10.41
C ALA A 39 2.16 20.27 9.55
N THR A 40 2.63 19.20 8.90
CA THR A 40 1.81 18.32 8.06
C THR A 40 1.28 17.08 8.80
N TYR A 41 1.76 16.86 10.03
CA TYR A 41 1.45 15.68 10.83
C TYR A 41 -0.07 15.44 11.06
N PRO A 42 -0.91 16.46 11.35
CA PRO A 42 -2.35 16.24 11.48
C PRO A 42 -2.99 15.65 10.22
N ASP A 43 -2.51 16.04 9.04
CA ASP A 43 -2.99 15.50 7.76
C ASP A 43 -2.53 14.06 7.54
N ALA A 44 -1.29 13.74 7.94
CA ALA A 44 -0.79 12.35 7.90
C ALA A 44 -1.61 11.42 8.81
N LEU A 45 -1.98 11.87 10.02
CA LEU A 45 -2.89 11.13 10.91
C LEU A 45 -4.26 10.91 10.27
N ALA A 46 -4.88 11.98 9.77
CA ALA A 46 -6.20 11.93 9.15
C ALA A 46 -6.23 11.02 7.92
N SER A 47 -5.22 11.14 7.05
CA SER A 47 -5.06 10.32 5.84
C SER A 47 -4.88 8.83 6.19
N THR A 48 -3.98 8.51 7.14
CA THR A 48 -3.74 7.12 7.56
C THR A 48 -4.99 6.49 8.17
N ARG A 49 -5.75 7.25 8.97
CA ARG A 49 -7.05 6.83 9.51
C ARG A 49 -8.08 6.59 8.39
N GLY A 50 -8.17 7.50 7.42
CA GLY A 50 -9.05 7.36 6.26
C GLY A 50 -8.71 6.14 5.40
N ARG A 51 -7.42 5.88 5.18
CA ARG A 51 -6.91 4.72 4.46
C ARG A 51 -7.33 3.41 5.12
N LEU A 52 -7.24 3.33 6.45
CA LEU A 52 -7.67 2.14 7.20
C LEU A 52 -9.14 1.80 6.92
N SER A 53 -10.03 2.79 7.05
CA SER A 53 -11.47 2.60 6.78
C SER A 53 -11.77 2.27 5.32
N SER A 54 -11.00 2.85 4.39
CA SER A 54 -11.16 2.61 2.95
C SER A 54 -10.72 1.20 2.57
N GLN A 55 -9.58 0.74 3.08
CA GLN A 55 -9.08 -0.62 2.88
C GLN A 55 -10.07 -1.68 3.39
N GLU A 56 -10.63 -1.48 4.58
CA GLU A 56 -11.64 -2.38 5.14
C GLU A 56 -12.92 -2.44 4.28
N THR A 57 -13.36 -1.30 3.76
CA THR A 57 -14.55 -1.21 2.89
C THR A 57 -14.28 -1.89 1.55
N GLN A 58 -13.11 -1.61 0.95
CA GLN A 58 -12.69 -2.17 -0.32
C GLN A 58 -12.53 -3.69 -0.24
N ALA A 59 -11.91 -4.21 0.83
CA ALA A 59 -11.81 -5.65 1.07
C ALA A 59 -13.18 -6.32 1.06
N ARG A 60 -14.15 -5.77 1.82
CA ARG A 60 -15.53 -6.28 1.88
C ARG A 60 -16.24 -6.25 0.53
N GLN A 61 -16.05 -5.17 -0.23
CA GLN A 61 -16.61 -5.06 -1.58
C GLN A 61 -16.07 -6.15 -2.51
N LEU A 62 -14.75 -6.39 -2.47
CA LEU A 62 -14.10 -7.41 -3.30
C LEU A 62 -14.59 -8.82 -2.94
N PHE A 63 -14.50 -9.21 -1.66
CA PHE A 63 -14.87 -10.58 -1.29
C PHE A 63 -16.39 -10.84 -1.28
N ALA A 64 -17.23 -9.80 -1.27
CA ALA A 64 -18.67 -9.97 -1.50
C ALA A 64 -18.98 -10.51 -2.91
N ALA A 65 -18.15 -10.16 -3.90
CA ALA A 65 -18.28 -10.63 -5.27
C ALA A 65 -17.87 -12.10 -5.46
N PHE A 66 -17.12 -12.70 -4.53
CA PHE A 66 -16.65 -14.09 -4.66
C PHE A 66 -17.78 -15.08 -4.94
N SER A 67 -18.96 -14.87 -4.35
CA SER A 67 -20.13 -15.72 -4.57
C SER A 67 -20.63 -15.74 -6.02
N THR A 68 -20.33 -14.72 -6.83
CA THR A 68 -20.75 -14.63 -8.24
C THR A 68 -19.75 -15.25 -9.20
N TYR A 69 -18.48 -15.38 -8.80
CA TYR A 69 -17.39 -15.78 -9.69
C TYR A 69 -17.65 -17.11 -10.42
N PRO A 70 -18.12 -18.20 -9.75
CA PRO A 70 -18.39 -19.46 -10.44
C PRO A 70 -19.55 -19.40 -11.44
N ALA A 71 -20.44 -18.40 -11.36
CA ALA A 71 -21.54 -18.23 -12.31
C ALA A 71 -21.13 -17.44 -13.55
N GLU A 72 -20.03 -16.68 -13.46
CA GLU A 72 -19.52 -15.84 -14.55
C GLU A 72 -18.69 -16.63 -15.57
N LEU A 73 -18.20 -17.81 -15.20
CA LEU A 73 -17.37 -18.66 -16.05
C LEU A 73 -18.24 -19.63 -16.87
N ASP A 74 -17.89 -19.73 -18.15
CA ASP A 74 -18.49 -20.69 -19.08
C ASP A 74 -17.80 -22.07 -18.97
N LYS A 75 -17.87 -22.91 -20.01
CA LYS A 75 -17.20 -24.22 -20.04
C LYS A 75 -15.70 -24.06 -19.77
N THR A 76 -15.23 -24.58 -18.64
CA THR A 76 -13.85 -24.48 -18.15
C THR A 76 -13.47 -25.73 -17.36
N ASP A 77 -12.18 -26.02 -17.25
CA ASP A 77 -11.66 -26.96 -16.26
C ASP A 77 -11.73 -26.32 -14.86
N TRP A 78 -12.72 -26.74 -14.07
CA TRP A 78 -12.94 -26.26 -12.71
C TRP A 78 -11.83 -26.62 -11.74
N LYS A 79 -11.03 -27.67 -12.00
CA LYS A 79 -9.84 -27.94 -11.18
C LYS A 79 -8.80 -26.85 -11.40
N LYS A 80 -8.59 -26.43 -12.64
CA LYS A 80 -7.68 -25.31 -12.97
C LYS A 80 -8.17 -23.99 -12.43
N VAL A 81 -9.49 -23.72 -12.46
CA VAL A 81 -10.05 -22.54 -11.77
C VAL A 81 -9.73 -22.55 -10.28
N GLY A 82 -9.85 -23.72 -9.62
CA GLY A 82 -9.47 -23.87 -8.21
C GLY A 82 -7.99 -23.61 -7.94
N GLU A 83 -7.09 -24.08 -8.83
CA GLU A 83 -5.66 -23.79 -8.76
C GLU A 83 -5.37 -22.29 -8.90
N VAL A 84 -6.06 -21.59 -9.82
CA VAL A 84 -5.94 -20.14 -10.00
C VAL A 84 -6.35 -19.38 -8.73
N TYR A 85 -7.50 -19.70 -8.14
CA TYR A 85 -7.95 -19.03 -6.92
C TYR A 85 -7.05 -19.29 -5.72
N ALA A 86 -6.54 -20.53 -5.59
CA ALA A 86 -5.57 -20.88 -4.55
C ALA A 86 -4.25 -20.11 -4.70
N ALA A 87 -3.76 -19.99 -5.93
CA ALA A 87 -2.56 -19.20 -6.22
C ALA A 87 -2.80 -17.71 -5.97
N ALA A 88 -3.98 -17.19 -6.32
CA ALA A 88 -4.35 -15.80 -6.12
C ALA A 88 -4.40 -15.43 -4.62
N ASP A 89 -5.03 -16.27 -3.79
CA ASP A 89 -5.07 -16.08 -2.33
C ASP A 89 -3.65 -16.14 -1.74
N SER A 90 -2.85 -17.12 -2.15
CA SER A 90 -1.46 -17.26 -1.70
C SER A 90 -0.61 -16.04 -2.09
N ALA A 91 -0.76 -15.53 -3.31
CA ALA A 91 -0.03 -14.38 -3.82
C ALA A 91 -0.30 -13.13 -2.97
N GLY A 92 -1.55 -12.87 -2.56
CA GLY A 92 -1.91 -11.69 -1.77
C GLY A 92 -1.22 -11.62 -0.40
N LYS A 93 -0.81 -12.79 0.13
CA LYS A 93 -0.07 -12.91 1.39
C LYS A 93 1.45 -12.95 1.19
N SER A 94 1.92 -13.05 -0.05
CA SER A 94 3.33 -13.22 -0.37
C SER A 94 4.12 -11.92 -0.16
N ALA A 95 5.36 -12.04 0.31
CA ALA A 95 6.22 -10.88 0.51
C ALA A 95 6.51 -10.10 -0.78
N ASP A 96 6.53 -10.80 -1.91
CA ASP A 96 6.83 -10.24 -3.23
C ASP A 96 5.67 -9.36 -3.72
N TYR A 97 4.43 -9.89 -3.69
CA TYR A 97 3.25 -9.10 -4.00
C TYR A 97 3.08 -7.91 -3.05
N VAL A 98 3.29 -8.11 -1.74
CA VAL A 98 3.21 -7.04 -0.73
C VAL A 98 4.21 -5.92 -1.02
N LYS A 99 5.44 -6.27 -1.43
CA LYS A 99 6.45 -5.30 -1.84
C LYS A 99 5.97 -4.53 -3.07
N GLN A 100 5.43 -5.21 -4.08
CA GLN A 100 4.95 -4.55 -5.29
C GLN A 100 3.76 -3.63 -5.02
N VAL A 101 2.81 -4.02 -4.16
CA VAL A 101 1.70 -3.15 -3.75
C VAL A 101 2.21 -1.86 -3.10
N ARG A 102 3.22 -1.95 -2.23
CA ARG A 102 3.82 -0.77 -1.60
C ARG A 102 4.52 0.13 -2.62
N GLU A 103 5.26 -0.45 -3.56
CA GLU A 103 5.90 0.32 -4.63
C GLU A 103 4.86 1.02 -5.51
N ASN A 104 3.76 0.34 -5.84
CA ASN A 104 2.66 0.93 -6.58
C ASN A 104 2.01 2.08 -5.82
N GLN A 105 1.73 1.90 -4.52
CA GLN A 105 1.15 2.97 -3.68
C GLN A 105 2.02 4.23 -3.66
N ILE A 106 3.35 4.09 -3.59
CA ILE A 106 4.26 5.23 -3.67
C ILE A 106 4.16 5.95 -5.02
N VAL A 107 4.02 5.20 -6.12
CA VAL A 107 3.86 5.78 -7.45
C VAL A 107 2.49 6.43 -7.62
N GLU A 108 1.44 5.82 -7.07
CA GLU A 108 0.07 6.37 -7.03
C GLU A 108 0.04 7.67 -6.25
N ASP A 109 0.59 7.70 -5.04
CA ASP A 109 0.67 8.90 -4.20
C ASP A 109 1.40 10.04 -4.94
N PHE A 110 2.58 9.75 -5.53
CA PHE A 110 3.31 10.73 -6.34
C PHE A 110 2.49 11.22 -7.54
N PHE A 111 1.86 10.30 -8.26
CA PHE A 111 1.09 10.66 -9.44
C PHE A 111 -0.13 11.49 -9.04
N ASP A 112 -0.85 11.14 -7.98
CA ASP A 112 -2.01 11.90 -7.50
C ASP A 112 -1.66 13.31 -7.03
N ASP A 113 -0.50 13.49 -6.40
CA ASP A 113 0.00 14.80 -5.97
C ASP A 113 0.38 15.69 -7.17
N GLU A 114 0.95 15.10 -8.22
CA GLU A 114 1.51 15.85 -9.35
C GLU A 114 0.66 15.81 -10.63
N LYS A 115 -0.41 15.01 -10.67
CA LYS A 115 -1.16 14.69 -11.91
C LYS A 115 -1.72 15.91 -12.59
N ASP A 116 -2.16 16.92 -11.84
CA ASP A 116 -2.77 18.11 -12.42
C ASP A 116 -1.75 18.90 -13.26
N GLU A 117 -0.55 19.13 -12.73
CA GLU A 117 0.49 19.86 -13.45
C GLU A 117 1.11 18.97 -14.54
N ILE A 118 1.36 17.68 -14.28
CA ILE A 118 1.85 16.74 -15.30
C ILE A 118 0.86 16.67 -16.47
N SER A 119 -0.42 16.42 -16.19
CA SER A 119 -1.47 16.32 -17.20
C SER A 119 -1.59 17.61 -17.98
N LYS A 120 -1.56 18.77 -17.32
CA LYS A 120 -1.59 20.07 -17.99
C LYS A 120 -0.42 20.29 -18.94
N LYS A 121 0.80 19.87 -18.57
CA LYS A 121 1.97 19.97 -19.46
C LYS A 121 1.86 19.03 -20.64
N VAL A 122 1.52 17.76 -20.41
CA VAL A 122 1.40 16.73 -21.44
C VAL A 122 0.28 17.07 -22.42
N ALA A 123 -0.92 17.33 -21.90
CA ALA A 123 -2.10 17.66 -22.69
C ALA A 123 -1.96 19.01 -23.42
N GLY A 124 -1.29 19.99 -22.79
CA GLY A 124 -0.92 21.26 -23.41
C GLY A 124 0.03 21.09 -24.59
N ALA A 125 1.08 20.27 -24.44
CA ALA A 125 2.03 19.96 -25.51
C ALA A 125 1.36 19.23 -26.68
N ALA A 126 0.50 18.24 -26.40
CA ALA A 126 -0.26 17.52 -27.42
C ALA A 126 -1.19 18.46 -28.21
N SER A 127 -1.94 19.31 -27.50
CA SER A 127 -2.83 20.30 -28.11
C SER A 127 -2.06 21.32 -28.96
N TYR A 128 -0.89 21.77 -28.50
CA TYR A 128 -0.02 22.67 -29.24
C TYR A 128 0.52 22.04 -30.52
N ALA A 129 1.03 20.81 -30.44
CA ALA A 129 1.53 20.07 -31.61
C ALA A 129 0.43 19.84 -32.67
N ALA A 130 -0.80 19.54 -32.23
CA ALA A 130 -1.94 19.40 -33.14
C ALA A 130 -2.27 20.71 -33.86
N LYS A 131 -2.26 21.85 -33.14
CA LYS A 131 -2.46 23.18 -33.74
C LYS A 131 -1.37 23.51 -34.76
N GLN A 132 -0.10 23.25 -34.44
CA GLN A 132 1.01 23.49 -35.37
C GLN A 132 0.91 22.71 -36.68
N LYS A 133 0.33 21.50 -36.64
CA LYS A 133 0.12 20.66 -37.82
C LYS A 133 -1.18 20.99 -38.59
N GLY A 134 -1.90 22.03 -38.19
CA GLY A 134 -3.12 22.47 -38.87
C GLY A 134 -4.32 21.54 -38.66
N CYS A 135 -4.36 20.77 -37.58
CA CYS A 135 -5.52 19.94 -37.25
C CYS A 135 -6.74 20.86 -36.96
N GLN A 136 -7.82 20.71 -37.73
CA GLN A 136 -8.99 21.60 -37.67
C GLN A 136 -9.91 21.37 -36.45
N SER A 137 -9.65 20.31 -35.67
CA SER A 137 -10.43 19.95 -34.46
C SER A 137 -9.49 19.58 -33.31
N THR A 138 -8.89 20.59 -32.67
CA THR A 138 -8.04 20.36 -31.47
C THR A 138 -8.84 20.32 -30.17
N ASP A 139 -10.14 20.61 -30.25
CA ASP A 139 -11.06 20.54 -29.11
C ASP A 139 -11.20 19.07 -28.69
N GLY A 140 -10.83 18.77 -27.44
CA GLY A 140 -10.81 17.42 -26.89
C GLY A 140 -9.43 16.76 -26.85
N VAL A 141 -8.43 17.22 -27.63
CA VAL A 141 -7.06 16.67 -27.58
C VAL A 141 -6.48 16.74 -26.17
N TYR A 142 -6.74 17.83 -25.47
CA TYR A 142 -6.30 18.00 -24.08
C TYR A 142 -6.90 16.91 -23.17
N GLY A 143 -8.22 16.75 -23.19
CA GLY A 143 -8.93 15.79 -22.35
C GLY A 143 -8.54 14.35 -22.66
N SER A 144 -8.45 13.99 -23.95
CA SER A 144 -8.02 12.65 -24.37
C SER A 144 -6.59 12.34 -23.96
N ALA A 145 -5.65 13.29 -24.08
CA ALA A 145 -4.26 13.09 -23.67
C ALA A 145 -4.12 12.93 -22.15
N SER A 146 -4.84 13.74 -21.36
CA SER A 146 -4.88 13.62 -19.90
C SER A 146 -5.45 12.27 -19.47
N HIS A 147 -6.59 11.87 -20.03
CA HIS A 147 -7.22 10.59 -19.70
C HIS A 147 -6.37 9.39 -20.12
N ALA A 148 -5.74 9.45 -21.30
CA ALA A 148 -4.85 8.40 -21.76
C ALA A 148 -3.61 8.25 -20.86
N LEU A 149 -3.07 9.35 -20.35
CA LEU A 149 -1.96 9.32 -19.39
C LEU A 149 -2.38 8.60 -18.10
N GLU A 150 -3.50 9.02 -17.50
CA GLU A 150 -4.05 8.42 -16.28
C GLU A 150 -4.28 6.91 -16.47
N LYS A 151 -4.98 6.50 -17.54
CA LYS A 151 -5.22 5.09 -17.84
C LYS A 151 -3.96 4.29 -18.14
N SER A 152 -2.94 4.91 -18.72
CA SER A 152 -1.67 4.24 -18.95
C SER A 152 -0.92 4.01 -17.63
N VAL A 153 -0.96 4.96 -16.69
CA VAL A 153 -0.35 4.79 -15.37
C VAL A 153 -1.08 3.71 -14.59
N GLU A 154 -2.42 3.79 -14.48
CA GLU A 154 -3.24 2.75 -13.81
C GLU A 154 -2.94 1.36 -14.37
N LYS A 155 -2.97 1.21 -15.71
CA LYS A 155 -2.71 -0.08 -16.36
C LYS A 155 -1.30 -0.60 -16.11
N GLN A 156 -0.29 0.26 -16.12
CA GLN A 156 1.09 -0.16 -15.85
C GLN A 156 1.27 -0.63 -14.41
N LEU A 157 0.57 -0.03 -13.44
CA LEU A 157 0.59 -0.46 -12.06
C LEU A 157 -0.13 -1.80 -11.87
N GLU A 158 -1.28 -1.97 -12.53
CA GLU A 158 -2.03 -3.23 -12.58
C GLU A 158 -1.18 -4.35 -13.19
N ASP A 159 -0.61 -4.15 -14.38
CA ASP A 159 0.22 -5.14 -15.07
C ASP A 159 1.43 -5.56 -14.21
N ARG A 160 2.06 -4.63 -13.48
CA ARG A 160 3.12 -4.95 -12.50
C ARG A 160 2.62 -5.84 -11.37
N LEU A 161 1.43 -5.60 -10.82
CA LEU A 161 0.88 -6.49 -9.77
C LEU A 161 0.62 -7.90 -10.31
N ARG A 162 0.17 -8.01 -11.56
CA ARG A 162 -0.06 -9.31 -12.21
C ARG A 162 1.23 -10.11 -12.37
N GLU A 163 2.33 -9.45 -12.75
CA GLU A 163 3.66 -10.08 -12.85
C GLU A 163 4.13 -10.70 -11.52
N HIS A 164 3.62 -10.22 -10.39
CA HIS A 164 3.93 -10.69 -9.04
C HIS A 164 2.85 -11.62 -8.44
N SER A 165 1.95 -12.15 -9.27
CA SER A 165 0.93 -13.12 -8.86
C SER A 165 1.00 -14.39 -9.70
N GLU A 166 1.29 -15.52 -9.03
CA GLU A 166 1.36 -16.85 -9.66
C GLU A 166 0.06 -17.25 -10.38
N ALA A 167 -1.08 -16.68 -9.95
CA ALA A 167 -2.37 -16.95 -10.58
C ALA A 167 -2.38 -16.60 -12.08
N HIS A 168 -1.75 -15.48 -12.47
CA HIS A 168 -1.68 -15.07 -13.87
C HIS A 168 -0.84 -16.01 -14.71
N ARG A 169 0.26 -16.52 -14.16
CA ARG A 169 1.07 -17.56 -14.83
C ARG A 169 0.26 -18.83 -15.06
N ILE A 170 -0.52 -19.27 -14.08
CA ILE A 170 -1.41 -20.45 -14.24
C ILE A 170 -2.45 -20.19 -15.33
N ILE A 171 -3.04 -18.99 -15.39
CA ILE A 171 -4.01 -18.62 -16.43
C ILE A 171 -3.38 -18.68 -17.83
N GLU A 172 -2.18 -18.11 -17.98
CA GLU A 172 -1.43 -18.10 -19.24
C GLU A 172 -1.08 -19.53 -19.71
N ASP A 173 -0.53 -20.35 -18.83
CA ASP A 173 -0.09 -21.71 -19.13
C ASP A 173 -1.26 -22.67 -19.43
N ASN A 174 -2.47 -22.35 -18.97
CA ASN A 174 -3.65 -23.21 -19.08
C ASN A 174 -4.80 -22.59 -19.88
N GLY A 175 -4.52 -21.61 -20.74
CA GLY A 175 -5.56 -20.84 -21.46
C GLY A 175 -6.52 -21.69 -22.30
N GLU A 176 -6.08 -22.83 -22.84
CA GLU A 176 -6.96 -23.78 -23.54
C GLU A 176 -7.92 -24.50 -22.58
N ALA A 177 -7.41 -25.02 -21.46
CA ALA A 177 -8.20 -25.73 -20.46
C ALA A 177 -9.19 -24.81 -19.72
N LEU A 178 -8.80 -23.55 -19.50
CA LEU A 178 -9.64 -22.52 -18.89
C LEU A 178 -10.67 -21.93 -19.85
N GLY A 179 -10.47 -22.13 -21.15
CA GLY A 179 -11.33 -21.59 -22.20
C GLY A 179 -11.04 -20.11 -22.48
N LYS A 180 -10.70 -19.79 -23.73
CA LYS A 180 -10.33 -18.44 -24.16
C LYS A 180 -11.37 -17.35 -23.81
N ALA A 181 -12.66 -17.69 -23.80
CA ALA A 181 -13.74 -16.77 -23.45
C ALA A 181 -13.78 -16.40 -21.95
N ASN A 182 -13.12 -17.18 -21.09
CA ASN A 182 -13.06 -16.96 -19.65
C ASN A 182 -11.80 -16.20 -19.21
N LYS A 183 -10.81 -16.01 -20.10
CA LYS A 183 -9.49 -15.47 -19.75
C LYS A 183 -9.60 -14.14 -18.99
N ASP A 184 -10.19 -13.12 -19.60
CA ASP A 184 -10.28 -11.79 -19.00
C ASP A 184 -11.08 -11.80 -17.67
N LYS A 185 -12.08 -12.68 -17.55
CA LYS A 185 -12.86 -12.85 -16.32
C LYS A 185 -12.00 -13.48 -15.22
N LEU A 186 -11.24 -14.52 -15.53
CA LEU A 186 -10.35 -15.20 -14.58
C LEU A 186 -9.19 -14.30 -14.15
N GLU A 187 -8.61 -13.52 -15.06
CA GLU A 187 -7.58 -12.53 -14.73
C GLU A 187 -8.12 -11.51 -13.74
N LYS A 188 -9.31 -10.95 -14.01
CA LYS A 188 -9.97 -10.01 -13.10
C LYS A 188 -10.30 -10.65 -11.74
N GLN A 189 -10.87 -11.86 -11.74
CA GLN A 189 -11.20 -12.57 -10.50
C GLN A 189 -9.95 -12.89 -9.69
N ALA A 190 -8.84 -13.24 -10.35
CA ALA A 190 -7.54 -13.44 -9.71
C ALA A 190 -7.01 -12.13 -9.10
N ASP A 191 -7.07 -11.01 -9.82
CA ASP A 191 -6.67 -9.70 -9.31
C ASP A 191 -7.48 -9.29 -8.06
N ASP A 192 -8.81 -9.37 -8.17
CA ASP A 192 -9.73 -8.99 -7.10
C ASP A 192 -9.52 -9.89 -5.85
N LEU A 193 -9.29 -11.19 -6.05
CA LEU A 193 -9.05 -12.15 -4.98
C LEU A 193 -7.67 -11.96 -4.34
N THR A 194 -6.61 -11.79 -5.13
CA THR A 194 -5.26 -11.49 -4.63
C THR A 194 -5.26 -10.20 -3.81
N PHE A 195 -5.91 -9.15 -4.30
CA PHE A 195 -5.96 -7.88 -3.58
C PHE A 195 -6.85 -7.94 -2.32
N ALA A 196 -7.99 -8.63 -2.37
CA ALA A 196 -8.80 -8.89 -1.18
C ALA A 196 -8.00 -9.66 -0.10
N SER A 197 -7.24 -10.69 -0.50
CA SER A 197 -6.38 -11.45 0.40
C SER A 197 -5.31 -10.56 1.02
N TYR A 198 -4.65 -9.72 0.20
CA TYR A 198 -3.69 -8.72 0.68
C TYR A 198 -4.32 -7.78 1.71
N LEU A 199 -5.46 -7.17 1.42
CA LEU A 199 -6.09 -6.21 2.33
C LEU A 199 -6.48 -6.85 3.66
N ALA A 200 -7.13 -8.02 3.61
CA ALA A 200 -7.64 -8.71 4.81
C ALA A 200 -6.52 -9.28 5.69
N ASN A 201 -5.40 -9.72 5.10
CA ASN A 201 -4.33 -10.41 5.83
C ASN A 201 -3.10 -9.53 6.11
N VAL A 202 -2.90 -8.46 5.35
CA VAL A 202 -1.66 -7.67 5.37
C VAL A 202 -1.91 -6.17 5.42
N GLY A 203 -2.61 -5.61 4.43
CA GLY A 203 -2.74 -4.17 4.21
C GLY A 203 -3.33 -3.42 5.40
N VAL A 204 -4.48 -3.90 5.93
CA VAL A 204 -5.15 -3.29 7.09
C VAL A 204 -4.26 -3.34 8.33
N VAL A 205 -3.56 -4.46 8.56
CA VAL A 205 -2.63 -4.63 9.69
C VAL A 205 -1.46 -3.65 9.59
N GLN A 206 -0.90 -3.46 8.39
CA GLN A 206 0.19 -2.51 8.17
C GLN A 206 -0.26 -1.08 8.44
N THR A 207 -1.41 -0.67 7.89
CA THR A 207 -1.98 0.66 8.13
C THR A 207 -2.27 0.90 9.61
N LYS A 208 -2.73 -0.12 10.35
CA LYS A 208 -2.90 -0.04 11.81
C LYS A 208 -1.57 0.24 12.52
N VAL A 209 -0.50 -0.46 12.15
CA VAL A 209 0.84 -0.25 12.73
C VAL A 209 1.34 1.16 12.44
N ASP A 210 1.15 1.65 11.22
CA ASP A 210 1.50 3.03 10.85
C ASP A 210 0.71 4.06 11.66
N LEU A 211 -0.61 3.87 11.81
CA LEU A 211 -1.46 4.75 12.61
C LEU A 211 -1.02 4.76 14.08
N LYS A 212 -0.66 3.60 14.64
CA LYS A 212 -0.16 3.49 16.01
C LYS A 212 1.18 4.22 16.18
N ARG A 213 2.10 4.04 15.22
CA ARG A 213 3.39 4.75 15.22
C ARG A 213 3.18 6.26 15.19
N LEU A 214 2.33 6.76 14.27
CA LEU A 214 2.00 8.18 14.24
C LEU A 214 1.44 8.62 15.59
N TYR A 215 0.38 7.97 16.09
CA TYR A 215 -0.22 8.30 17.38
C TYR A 215 0.80 8.43 18.53
N ASP A 216 1.76 7.51 18.62
CA ASP A 216 2.80 7.53 19.65
C ASP A 216 3.77 8.72 19.51
N GLU A 217 3.99 9.23 18.29
CA GLU A 217 4.82 10.41 18.03
C GLU A 217 4.10 11.74 18.37
N GLY A 218 2.78 11.73 18.52
CA GLY A 218 1.94 12.92 18.64
C GLY A 218 2.33 13.89 19.75
N GLN A 219 2.83 13.38 20.88
CA GLN A 219 3.27 14.23 22.00
C GLN A 219 4.51 15.07 21.65
N ASN A 220 5.48 14.47 20.94
CA ASN A 220 6.69 15.18 20.51
C ASN A 220 6.37 16.19 19.41
N VAL A 221 5.40 15.90 18.54
CA VAL A 221 4.95 16.84 17.52
C VAL A 221 4.36 18.11 18.14
N LYS A 222 3.55 17.97 19.20
CA LYS A 222 2.94 19.13 19.88
C LYS A 222 3.99 20.10 20.42
N SER A 223 5.05 19.59 21.08
CA SER A 223 6.12 20.43 21.60
C SER A 223 6.95 21.08 20.49
N THR A 224 7.16 20.38 19.37
CA THR A 224 7.80 20.95 18.17
C THR A 224 6.99 22.09 17.55
N LEU A 225 5.67 21.93 17.45
CA LEU A 225 4.78 23.01 16.97
C LEU A 225 4.86 24.24 17.86
N GLU A 226 4.82 24.06 19.18
CA GLU A 226 4.95 25.15 20.15
C GLU A 226 6.28 25.88 20.03
N ARG A 227 7.39 25.14 19.98
CA ARG A 227 8.72 25.69 19.76
C ARG A 227 8.79 26.47 18.44
N SER A 228 8.25 25.91 17.35
CA SER A 228 8.24 26.59 16.04
C SER A 228 7.47 27.90 16.05
N ILE A 229 6.35 27.97 16.79
CA ILE A 229 5.56 29.18 16.92
C ILE A 229 6.38 30.28 17.62
N GLU A 230 7.05 29.93 18.73
CA GLU A 230 7.85 30.90 19.48
C GLU A 230 9.11 31.34 18.72
N GLU A 231 9.80 30.42 18.02
CA GLU A 231 10.93 30.75 17.15
C GLU A 231 10.52 31.70 16.02
N ALA A 232 9.36 31.47 15.39
CA ALA A 232 8.84 32.33 14.33
C ALA A 232 8.48 33.73 14.86
N LYS A 233 7.81 33.83 16.02
CA LYS A 233 7.51 35.11 16.67
C LYS A 233 8.79 35.91 16.99
N ALA A 234 9.85 35.24 17.43
CA ALA A 234 11.14 35.89 17.69
C ALA A 234 11.74 36.51 16.41
N VAL A 235 11.65 35.81 15.27
CA VAL A 235 12.11 36.34 13.96
C VAL A 235 11.25 37.51 13.50
N GLU A 236 9.93 37.45 13.70
CA GLU A 236 9.01 38.55 13.37
C GLU A 236 9.32 39.83 14.15
N ALA A 237 9.62 39.69 15.45
CA ALA A 237 9.92 40.79 16.36
C ALA A 237 11.33 41.39 16.21
N ASP A 238 12.27 40.67 15.57
CA ASP A 238 13.64 41.10 15.41
C ASP A 238 13.76 42.27 14.39
N ALA A 239 14.14 43.45 14.87
CA ALA A 239 14.32 44.65 14.06
C ALA A 239 15.46 44.52 13.03
N GLY A 240 16.42 43.61 13.25
CA GLY A 240 17.53 43.34 12.35
C GLY A 240 17.21 42.39 11.19
N ARG A 241 16.02 41.78 11.16
CA ARG A 241 15.60 40.84 10.11
C ARG A 241 14.97 41.54 8.92
N SER A 242 15.21 40.98 7.73
CA SER A 242 14.61 41.47 6.50
C SER A 242 13.10 41.21 6.46
N ASP A 243 12.36 42.00 5.68
CA ASP A 243 10.92 41.78 5.46
C ASP A 243 10.62 40.41 4.85
N ALA A 244 11.53 39.90 4.00
CA ALA A 244 11.41 38.57 3.41
C ALA A 244 11.52 37.47 4.47
N ASP A 245 12.46 37.58 5.42
CA ASP A 245 12.61 36.64 6.52
C ASP A 245 11.40 36.66 7.45
N LYS A 246 10.90 37.86 7.78
CA LYS A 246 9.70 38.04 8.60
C LYS A 246 8.48 37.43 7.93
N LYS A 247 8.29 37.65 6.63
CA LYS A 247 7.20 37.04 5.85
C LYS A 247 7.30 35.50 5.83
N ALA A 248 8.51 34.95 5.71
CA ALA A 248 8.71 33.50 5.78
C ALA A 248 8.42 32.96 7.19
N ALA A 249 8.81 33.68 8.24
CA ALA A 249 8.49 33.33 9.63
C ALA A 249 6.97 33.34 9.89
N THR A 250 6.25 34.35 9.39
CA THR A 250 4.78 34.40 9.50
C THR A 250 4.11 33.19 8.84
N LYS A 251 4.51 32.81 7.64
CA LYS A 251 3.98 31.59 7.00
C LYS A 251 4.22 30.33 7.84
N ARG A 252 5.41 30.18 8.42
CA ARG A 252 5.73 29.04 9.30
C ARG A 252 4.89 29.06 10.58
N ARG A 253 4.72 30.24 11.19
CA ARG A 253 3.88 30.42 12.39
C ARG A 253 2.43 30.04 12.10
N GLU A 254 1.86 30.56 11.02
CA GLU A 254 0.48 30.27 10.60
C GLU A 254 0.26 28.78 10.35
N ALA A 255 1.19 28.11 9.63
CA ALA A 255 1.12 26.67 9.41
C ALA A 255 1.20 25.89 10.74
N ALA A 256 2.11 26.27 11.65
CA ALA A 256 2.25 25.62 12.95
C ALA A 256 1.03 25.86 13.87
N GLU A 257 0.46 27.07 13.86
CA GLU A 257 -0.78 27.40 14.60
C GLU A 257 -1.97 26.60 14.08
N ALA A 258 -2.12 26.49 12.75
CA ALA A 258 -3.17 25.67 12.13
C ALA A 258 -3.03 24.18 12.49
N ALA A 259 -1.82 23.63 12.42
CA ALA A 259 -1.53 22.25 12.79
C ALA A 259 -1.80 22.01 14.29
N LYS A 260 -1.35 22.92 15.16
CA LYS A 260 -1.58 22.86 16.61
C LYS A 260 -3.07 22.91 16.95
N GLY A 261 -3.85 23.71 16.21
CA GLY A 261 -5.31 23.79 16.39
C GLY A 261 -6.04 22.48 16.11
N ARG A 262 -5.45 21.58 15.32
CA ARG A 262 -6.07 20.29 14.92
C ARG A 262 -5.54 19.09 15.69
N ILE A 263 -4.28 19.12 16.13
CA ILE A 263 -3.56 17.93 16.61
C ILE A 263 -4.27 17.15 17.72
N ASP A 264 -4.84 17.84 18.71
CA ASP A 264 -5.52 17.18 19.84
C ASP A 264 -6.77 16.41 19.38
N SER A 265 -7.53 16.98 18.44
CA SER A 265 -8.71 16.32 17.86
C SER A 265 -8.33 15.12 16.98
N GLU A 266 -7.24 15.21 16.22
CA GLU A 266 -6.78 14.11 15.36
C GLU A 266 -6.21 12.96 16.19
N LEU A 267 -5.47 13.26 17.26
CA LEU A 267 -4.97 12.25 18.20
C LEU A 267 -6.12 11.53 18.92
N SER A 268 -7.15 12.26 19.37
CA SER A 268 -8.32 11.66 20.01
C SER A 268 -9.07 10.72 19.05
N GLN A 269 -9.25 11.13 17.80
CA GLN A 269 -9.88 10.29 16.78
C GLN A 269 -9.02 9.06 16.43
N ALA A 270 -7.69 9.22 16.32
CA ALA A 270 -6.78 8.12 16.09
C ALA A 270 -6.80 7.11 17.26
N GLU A 271 -6.81 7.60 18.51
CA GLU A 271 -6.92 6.75 19.71
C GLU A 271 -8.22 5.93 19.70
N HIS A 272 -9.34 6.58 19.37
CA HIS A 272 -10.63 5.89 19.28
C HIS A 272 -10.62 4.78 18.24
N VAL A 273 -10.10 5.06 17.05
CA VAL A 273 -9.98 4.04 15.99
C VAL A 273 -9.05 2.90 16.42
N LEU A 274 -7.89 3.21 17.02
CA LEU A 274 -6.93 2.19 17.47
C LEU A 274 -7.52 1.23 18.53
N LYS A 275 -8.44 1.69 19.38
CA LYS A 275 -9.13 0.85 20.37
C LYS A 275 -10.02 -0.23 19.74
N GLU A 276 -10.58 0.03 18.56
CA GLU A 276 -11.52 -0.87 17.89
C GLU A 276 -10.89 -1.65 16.74
N THR A 277 -9.71 -1.22 16.27
CA THR A 277 -9.12 -1.75 15.03
C THR A 277 -8.70 -3.21 15.15
N ASP A 278 -8.28 -3.68 16.33
CA ASP A 278 -7.90 -5.08 16.51
C ASP A 278 -9.10 -6.02 16.27
N ASP A 279 -10.25 -5.72 16.88
CA ASP A 279 -11.48 -6.49 16.69
C ASP A 279 -11.98 -6.40 15.24
N ARG A 280 -11.94 -5.20 14.65
CA ARG A 280 -12.32 -5.00 13.24
C ARG A 280 -11.43 -5.75 12.26
N THR A 281 -10.12 -5.79 12.52
CA THR A 281 -9.15 -6.53 11.69
C THR A 281 -9.40 -8.03 11.80
N ALA A 282 -9.64 -8.55 13.01
CA ALA A 282 -9.97 -9.95 13.21
C ALA A 282 -11.29 -10.34 12.54
N ALA A 283 -12.31 -9.48 12.64
CA ALA A 283 -13.60 -9.67 11.96
C ALA A 283 -13.44 -9.65 10.44
N LEU A 284 -12.72 -8.68 9.87
CA LEU A 284 -12.47 -8.60 8.44
C LEU A 284 -11.77 -9.86 7.92
N LYS A 285 -10.75 -10.34 8.63
CA LYS A 285 -10.06 -11.58 8.27
C LYS A 285 -10.99 -12.78 8.30
N ALA A 286 -11.82 -12.91 9.34
CA ALA A 286 -12.78 -14.01 9.45
C ALA A 286 -13.86 -13.96 8.36
N GLU A 287 -14.34 -12.77 8.01
CA GLU A 287 -15.29 -12.55 6.90
C GLU A 287 -14.67 -12.96 5.56
N TYR A 288 -13.42 -12.55 5.29
CA TYR A 288 -12.66 -12.96 4.11
C TYR A 288 -12.47 -14.48 4.07
N ASP A 289 -11.95 -15.09 5.15
CA ASP A 289 -11.66 -16.52 5.22
C ASP A 289 -12.94 -17.34 4.96
N LYS A 290 -14.08 -16.88 5.50
CA LYS A 290 -15.38 -17.49 5.22
C LYS A 290 -15.79 -17.37 3.74
N ALA A 291 -15.74 -16.16 3.17
CA ALA A 291 -16.12 -15.92 1.78
C ALA A 291 -15.24 -16.73 0.80
N TYR A 292 -13.94 -16.83 1.10
CA TYR A 292 -13.00 -17.60 0.31
C TYR A 292 -13.24 -19.12 0.41
N GLU A 293 -13.52 -19.65 1.60
CA GLU A 293 -13.90 -21.07 1.75
C GLU A 293 -15.22 -21.39 1.03
N GLU A 294 -16.22 -20.49 1.06
CA GLU A 294 -17.46 -20.64 0.29
C GLU A 294 -17.18 -20.68 -1.23
N LEU A 295 -16.32 -19.80 -1.73
CA LEU A 295 -15.87 -19.81 -3.13
C LEU A 295 -15.19 -21.13 -3.50
N LYS A 296 -14.23 -21.57 -2.69
CA LYS A 296 -13.49 -22.82 -2.90
C LYS A 296 -14.45 -24.02 -2.95
N ASN A 297 -15.38 -24.12 -2.00
CA ASN A 297 -16.39 -25.18 -1.97
C ASN A 297 -17.26 -25.15 -3.24
N ALA A 298 -17.66 -23.97 -3.72
CA ALA A 298 -18.45 -23.84 -4.95
C ALA A 298 -17.69 -24.34 -6.18
N VAL A 299 -16.39 -24.05 -6.27
CA VAL A 299 -15.52 -24.55 -7.35
C VAL A 299 -15.31 -26.06 -7.26
N GLU A 300 -15.09 -26.61 -6.07
CA GLU A 300 -14.93 -28.06 -5.86
C GLU A 300 -16.20 -28.84 -6.24
N GLN A 301 -17.38 -28.30 -5.94
CA GLN A 301 -18.66 -28.88 -6.36
C GLN A 301 -18.79 -28.89 -7.89
N LYS A 302 -18.43 -27.80 -8.57
CA LYS A 302 -18.42 -27.73 -10.05
C LYS A 302 -17.42 -28.70 -10.68
N ALA A 303 -16.23 -28.83 -10.08
CA ALA A 303 -15.20 -29.79 -10.51
C ALA A 303 -15.64 -31.24 -10.35
N SER A 304 -16.43 -31.55 -9.31
CA SER A 304 -16.98 -32.89 -9.11
C SER A 304 -18.15 -33.20 -10.05
N ALA A 305 -18.91 -32.19 -10.46
CA ALA A 305 -20.05 -32.33 -11.36
C ALA A 305 -19.67 -32.35 -12.86
N THR A 306 -18.47 -31.90 -13.21
CA THR A 306 -17.99 -31.86 -14.59
C THR A 306 -16.96 -32.98 -14.80
N PRO A 307 -17.27 -34.05 -15.55
CA PRO A 307 -16.29 -35.10 -15.81
C PRO A 307 -15.09 -34.52 -16.57
N ALA A 308 -13.88 -34.91 -16.16
CA ALA A 308 -12.64 -34.48 -16.80
C ALA A 308 -12.68 -34.83 -18.30
N SER A 309 -12.61 -33.80 -19.14
CA SER A 309 -12.49 -33.91 -20.60
C SER A 309 -11.05 -34.14 -21.02
#